data_AF-A0A9E0YZ07-F1
#
_entry.id   AF-A0A9E0YZ07-F1
#
_cell.length_a   1.000
_cell.length_b   1.000
_cell.length_c   1.000
_cell.angle_alpha   90.00
_cell.angle_beta   90.00
_cell.angle_gamma   90.00
#
_symmetry.space_group_name_H-M   'P 1'
#
loop_
_entity.id
_entity.type
_entity.pdbx_description
1 polymer ?
#
loop_
_entity_poly.entity_id
_entity_poly.type
_entity_poly.pdbx_seq_one_letter_code
_entity_poly.pdbx_strand_id
1 'polypeptide(L)'
;MNTLNSSTICAIIIVAASVIVIALVITAIVLILKSPFRYPYFRSYFNVSGKRNPKIDVFIDEYLNLGHFSTIKAHHKDILLWKQKCQERIQKSKMKNYREKQFHSCLDDENAFRFYLIREQTRYRQRNYVKTSYKVSQTVGQFLCDYTYLENRNRQLEHINHECTLRDYHCQNQRKRMTRELRKEIMIRDNYTCQQCGKYMPDEVGLHIDHITPVSKGGKTIRSNLQVLCSKCNGRKSNKI
;
A
#
# COMPACT_ATOMS: atom_id res chain seq x y z
N MET A 1 -18.45 66.39 22.07
CA MET A 1 -18.68 65.15 21.30
C MET A 1 -18.55 65.52 19.83
N ASN A 2 -17.44 65.19 19.18
CA ASN A 2 -17.20 65.55 17.77
C ASN A 2 -18.09 64.67 16.88
N THR A 3 -19.13 65.26 16.31
CA THR A 3 -19.95 64.63 15.29
C THR A 3 -19.17 64.62 13.97
N LEU A 4 -18.87 63.41 13.45
CA LEU A 4 -18.29 63.26 12.12
C LEU A 4 -19.24 63.88 11.08
N ASN A 5 -18.71 64.77 10.23
CA ASN A 5 -19.50 65.47 9.23
C ASN A 5 -19.98 64.49 8.15
N SER A 6 -21.16 64.71 7.55
CA SER A 6 -21.77 63.77 6.59
C SER A 6 -20.84 63.41 5.42
N SER A 7 -20.00 64.36 4.99
CA SER A 7 -18.98 64.17 3.95
C SER A 7 -17.86 63.20 4.35
N THR A 8 -17.42 63.20 5.61
CA THR A 8 -16.37 62.28 6.09
C THR A 8 -16.91 60.85 6.21
N ILE A 9 -18.16 60.68 6.64
CA ILE A 9 -18.84 59.38 6.68
C ILE A 9 -18.99 58.82 5.24
N CYS A 10 -19.42 59.66 4.30
CA CYS A 10 -19.56 59.25 2.89
C CYS A 10 -18.20 58.84 2.28
N ALA A 11 -17.13 59.60 2.55
CA ALA A 11 -15.78 59.25 2.12
C ALA A 11 -15.29 57.92 2.71
N ILE A 12 -15.55 57.67 4.00
CA ILE A 12 -15.20 56.40 4.67
C ILE A 12 -15.94 55.22 4.02
N ILE A 13 -17.23 55.37 3.70
CA ILE A 13 -18.02 54.33 3.05
C ILE A 13 -17.48 54.03 1.64
N ILE A 14 -17.14 55.06 0.85
CA ILE A 14 -16.57 54.88 -0.50
C ILE A 14 -15.21 54.17 -0.43
N VAL A 15 -14.35 54.56 0.51
CA VAL A 15 -13.05 53.90 0.71
C VAL A 15 -13.25 52.44 1.15
N ALA A 16 -14.14 52.16 2.09
CA ALA A 16 -14.43 50.80 2.52
C ALA A 16 -14.99 49.94 1.36
N ALA A 17 -15.92 50.47 0.56
CA ALA A 17 -16.48 49.80 -0.60
C ALA A 17 -15.42 49.50 -1.67
N SER A 18 -14.53 50.45 -1.96
CA SER A 18 -13.44 50.25 -2.93
C SER A 18 -12.42 49.21 -2.45
N VAL A 19 -12.08 49.19 -1.16
CA VAL A 19 -11.23 48.13 -0.56
C VAL A 19 -11.89 46.76 -0.70
N ILE A 20 -13.19 46.64 -0.46
CA ILE A 20 -13.93 45.38 -0.63
C ILE A 20 -13.90 44.94 -2.10
N VAL A 21 -14.17 45.84 -3.05
CA VAL A 21 -14.12 45.53 -4.48
C VAL A 21 -12.72 45.08 -4.90
N ILE A 22 -11.67 45.76 -4.46
CA ILE A 22 -10.28 45.38 -4.73
C ILE A 22 -9.99 43.99 -4.15
N ALA A 23 -10.40 43.71 -2.91
CA ALA A 23 -10.23 42.40 -2.29
C ALA A 23 -10.97 41.29 -3.07
N LEU A 24 -12.17 41.56 -3.57
CA LEU A 24 -12.93 40.63 -4.41
C LEU A 24 -12.24 40.37 -5.76
N VAL A 25 -11.72 41.42 -6.41
CA VAL A 25 -10.96 41.31 -7.66
C VAL A 25 -9.68 40.51 -7.45
N ILE A 26 -8.91 40.81 -6.40
CA ILE A 26 -7.69 40.05 -6.04
C ILE A 26 -8.05 38.58 -5.79
N THR A 27 -9.11 38.32 -5.02
CA THR A 27 -9.58 36.95 -4.74
C THR A 27 -9.97 36.22 -6.02
N ALA A 28 -10.70 36.88 -6.93
CA ALA A 28 -11.06 36.32 -8.23
C ALA A 28 -9.82 36.01 -9.08
N ILE A 29 -8.84 36.91 -9.13
CA ILE A 29 -7.56 36.70 -9.82
C ILE A 29 -6.83 35.49 -9.23
N VAL A 30 -6.71 35.40 -7.90
CA VAL A 30 -6.06 34.26 -7.23
C VAL A 30 -6.77 32.95 -7.56
N LEU A 31 -8.11 32.92 -7.55
CA LEU A 31 -8.89 31.73 -7.92
C LEU A 31 -8.71 31.34 -9.39
N ILE A 32 -8.64 32.32 -10.30
CA ILE A 32 -8.38 32.08 -11.72
C ILE A 32 -6.96 31.55 -11.90
N LEU A 33 -5.96 32.13 -11.25
CA LEU A 33 -4.56 31.73 -11.39
C LEU A 33 -4.25 30.41 -10.67
N LYS A 34 -4.98 30.02 -9.64
CA LYS A 34 -4.78 28.75 -8.93
C LYS A 34 -4.87 27.56 -9.88
N SER A 35 -3.96 26.60 -9.70
CA SER A 35 -3.99 25.36 -10.50
C SER A 35 -5.26 24.55 -10.19
N PRO A 36 -6.04 24.16 -11.21
CA PRO A 36 -7.19 23.29 -11.05
C PRO A 36 -6.79 21.80 -11.04
N PHE A 37 -5.53 21.50 -11.36
CA PHE A 37 -5.03 20.15 -11.52
C PHE A 37 -4.48 19.64 -10.19
N ARG A 38 -4.93 18.45 -9.80
CA ARG A 38 -4.42 17.70 -8.64
C ARG A 38 -4.26 16.26 -9.07
N TYR A 39 -3.03 15.76 -8.99
CA TYR A 39 -2.71 14.41 -9.42
C TYR A 39 -3.42 13.39 -8.52
N PRO A 40 -4.13 12.40 -9.10
CA PRO A 40 -4.89 11.42 -8.34
C PRO A 40 -3.99 10.28 -7.84
N TYR A 41 -3.30 10.50 -6.72
CA TYR A 41 -2.44 9.48 -6.11
C TYR A 41 -3.22 8.30 -5.51
N PHE A 42 -2.76 7.09 -5.81
CA PHE A 42 -3.16 5.89 -5.07
C PHE A 42 -2.45 5.88 -3.72
N ARG A 43 -3.18 5.51 -2.65
CA ARG A 43 -2.62 5.43 -1.30
C ARG A 43 -3.05 4.14 -0.63
N SER A 44 -2.08 3.37 -0.15
CA SER A 44 -2.31 2.19 0.68
C SER A 44 -1.49 2.25 1.96
N TYR A 45 -2.07 1.74 3.04
CA TYR A 45 -1.53 1.86 4.39
C TYR A 45 -1.43 0.49 5.04
N PHE A 46 -0.24 0.15 5.52
CA PHE A 46 0.05 -1.12 6.16
C PHE A 46 0.33 -0.90 7.64
N ASN A 47 -0.49 -1.50 8.52
CA ASN A 47 -0.26 -1.44 9.95
C ASN A 47 0.89 -2.40 10.32
N VAL A 48 1.98 -1.83 10.86
CA VAL A 48 3.19 -2.55 11.27
C VAL A 48 3.43 -2.49 12.78
N SER A 49 2.38 -2.23 13.55
CA SER A 49 2.41 -2.25 15.01
C SER A 49 2.81 -3.64 15.52
N GLY A 50 3.73 -3.70 16.48
CA GLY A 50 4.28 -4.97 16.99
C GLY A 50 5.31 -5.66 16.09
N LYS A 51 5.54 -5.19 14.85
CA LYS A 51 6.52 -5.79 13.94
C LYS A 51 7.91 -5.14 14.09
N ARG A 52 8.95 -5.98 14.26
CA ARG A 52 10.36 -5.57 14.28
C ARG A 52 10.87 -5.38 12.85
N ASN A 53 11.53 -4.24 12.57
CA ASN A 53 12.13 -3.90 11.26
C ASN A 53 11.25 -4.24 10.04
N PRO A 54 10.04 -3.69 9.94
CA PRO A 54 9.11 -4.00 8.85
C PRO A 54 9.69 -3.57 7.50
N LYS A 55 9.61 -4.44 6.50
CA LYS A 55 10.09 -4.20 5.13
C LYS A 55 8.91 -3.99 4.21
N ILE A 56 8.80 -2.79 3.63
CA ILE A 56 7.61 -2.38 2.85
C ILE A 56 7.37 -3.27 1.64
N ASP A 57 8.42 -3.81 1.00
CA ASP A 57 8.32 -4.74 -0.13
C ASP A 57 7.56 -6.02 0.23
N VAL A 58 7.70 -6.52 1.47
CA VAL A 58 6.98 -7.69 1.96
C VAL A 58 5.47 -7.40 2.04
N PHE A 59 5.09 -6.23 2.53
CA PHE A 59 3.67 -5.85 2.61
C PHE A 59 3.06 -5.56 1.25
N ILE A 60 3.85 -5.04 0.31
CA ILE A 60 3.40 -4.89 -1.08
C ILE A 60 3.16 -6.27 -1.70
N ASP A 61 4.06 -7.24 -1.49
CA ASP A 61 3.86 -8.62 -1.97
C ASP A 61 2.64 -9.26 -1.33
N GLU A 62 2.48 -9.16 -0.02
CA GLU A 62 1.31 -9.65 0.71
C GLU A 62 0.02 -9.01 0.15
N TYR A 63 0.03 -7.71 -0.11
CA TYR A 63 -1.11 -6.98 -0.69
C TYR A 63 -1.45 -7.49 -2.11
N LEU A 64 -0.44 -7.75 -2.95
CA LEU A 64 -0.63 -8.27 -4.30
C LEU A 64 -1.12 -9.73 -4.29
N ASN A 65 -0.56 -10.57 -3.42
CA ASN A 65 -0.97 -11.98 -3.26
C ASN A 65 -2.42 -12.13 -2.80
N LEU A 66 -3.00 -11.12 -2.15
CA LEU A 66 -4.42 -11.06 -1.82
C LEU A 66 -5.32 -10.70 -3.02
N GLY A 67 -4.76 -10.54 -4.22
CA GLY A 67 -5.52 -10.25 -5.45
C GLY A 67 -5.83 -8.76 -5.66
N HIS A 68 -5.23 -7.86 -4.88
CA HIS A 68 -5.49 -6.42 -4.98
C HIS A 68 -4.84 -5.72 -6.17
N PHE A 69 -4.18 -6.46 -7.07
CA PHE A 69 -3.69 -5.91 -8.33
C PHE A 69 -4.82 -5.37 -9.22
N SER A 70 -6.03 -5.93 -9.09
CA SER A 70 -7.25 -5.42 -9.73
C SER A 70 -7.54 -3.95 -9.36
N THR A 71 -7.41 -3.61 -8.07
CA THR A 71 -7.56 -2.24 -7.56
C THR A 71 -6.49 -1.30 -8.11
N ILE A 72 -5.23 -1.76 -8.18
CA ILE A 72 -4.12 -1.00 -8.76
C ILE A 72 -4.39 -0.70 -10.24
N LYS A 73 -4.85 -1.71 -11.00
CA LYS A 73 -5.20 -1.57 -12.42
C LYS A 73 -6.38 -0.61 -12.64
N ALA A 74 -7.40 -0.68 -11.79
CA ALA A 74 -8.53 0.25 -11.84
C ALA A 74 -8.07 1.70 -11.60
N HIS A 75 -7.25 1.93 -10.57
CA HIS A 75 -6.72 3.27 -10.27
C HIS A 75 -5.81 3.79 -11.39
N HIS A 76 -5.02 2.93 -12.03
CA HIS A 76 -4.24 3.32 -13.21
C HIS A 76 -5.14 3.84 -14.34
N LYS A 77 -6.26 3.15 -14.61
CA LYS A 77 -7.26 3.60 -15.58
C LYS A 77 -7.86 4.95 -15.20
N ASP A 78 -8.10 5.18 -13.91
CA ASP A 78 -8.60 6.47 -13.41
C ASP A 78 -7.60 7.60 -13.62
N ILE A 79 -6.29 7.36 -13.45
CA ILE A 79 -5.23 8.32 -13.78
C ILE A 79 -5.28 8.67 -15.27
N LEU A 80 -5.37 7.68 -16.15
CA LEU A 80 -5.43 7.91 -17.61
C LEU A 80 -6.67 8.73 -17.99
N LEU A 81 -7.83 8.37 -17.44
CA LEU A 81 -9.08 9.10 -17.66
C LEU A 81 -8.99 10.54 -17.11
N TRP A 82 -8.37 10.73 -15.95
CA TRP A 82 -8.13 12.05 -15.38
C TRP A 82 -7.24 12.91 -16.29
N LYS A 83 -6.17 12.35 -16.86
CA LYS A 83 -5.31 13.05 -17.82
C LYS A 83 -6.10 13.49 -19.05
N GLN A 84 -6.92 12.61 -19.62
CA GLN A 84 -7.77 12.94 -20.77
C GLN A 84 -8.72 14.11 -20.43
N LYS A 85 -9.44 14.03 -19.31
CA LYS A 85 -10.33 15.10 -18.84
C LYS A 85 -9.60 16.42 -18.61
N CYS A 86 -8.37 16.38 -18.09
CA CYS A 86 -7.55 17.58 -17.94
C CYS A 86 -7.19 18.20 -19.28
N GLN A 87 -6.83 17.39 -20.28
CA GLN A 87 -6.54 17.87 -21.64
C GLN A 87 -7.78 18.52 -22.28
N GLU A 88 -8.95 17.91 -22.17
CA GLU A 88 -10.21 18.51 -22.64
C GLU A 88 -10.49 19.86 -21.95
N ARG A 89 -10.25 19.94 -20.63
CA ARG A 89 -10.40 21.19 -19.86
C ARG A 89 -9.42 22.27 -20.34
N ILE A 90 -8.18 21.90 -20.63
CA ILE A 90 -7.16 22.82 -21.18
C ILE A 90 -7.63 23.33 -22.54
N GLN A 91 -8.12 22.46 -23.42
CA GLN A 91 -8.57 22.87 -24.75
C GLN A 91 -9.77 23.82 -24.74
N LYS A 92 -10.62 23.73 -23.71
CA LYS A 92 -11.75 24.65 -23.49
C LYS A 92 -11.33 25.94 -22.76
N SER A 93 -10.10 26.05 -22.27
CA SER A 93 -9.62 27.20 -21.49
C SER A 93 -9.21 28.37 -22.39
N LYS A 94 -9.54 29.60 -21.97
CA LYS A 94 -9.03 30.84 -22.60
C LYS A 94 -7.54 31.08 -22.33
N MET A 95 -6.96 30.42 -21.32
CA MET A 95 -5.55 30.55 -20.92
C MET A 95 -4.80 29.22 -21.14
N LYS A 96 -4.84 28.67 -22.37
CA LYS A 96 -4.32 27.33 -22.69
C LYS A 96 -2.88 27.12 -22.22
N ASN A 97 -1.96 27.96 -22.69
CA ASN A 97 -0.52 27.84 -22.37
C ASN A 97 -0.24 27.86 -20.86
N TYR A 98 -0.98 28.67 -20.11
CA TYR A 98 -0.84 28.71 -18.64
C TYR A 98 -1.36 27.42 -18.00
N ARG A 99 -2.52 26.92 -18.44
CA ARG A 99 -3.07 25.66 -17.92
C ARG A 99 -2.22 24.45 -18.32
N GLU A 100 -1.62 24.43 -19.49
CA GLU A 100 -0.69 23.39 -19.91
C GLU A 100 0.54 23.31 -19.00
N LYS A 101 1.14 24.47 -18.68
CA LYS A 101 2.25 24.56 -17.72
C LYS A 101 1.83 24.03 -16.35
N GLN A 102 0.66 24.45 -15.86
CA GLN A 102 0.12 23.95 -14.58
C GLN A 102 -0.12 22.44 -14.59
N PHE A 103 -0.67 21.91 -15.67
CA PHE A 103 -0.91 20.49 -15.81
C PHE A 103 0.39 19.70 -15.83
N HIS A 104 1.36 20.09 -16.66
CA HIS A 104 2.68 19.46 -16.70
C HIS A 104 3.38 19.50 -15.34
N SER A 105 3.34 20.62 -14.63
CA SER A 105 3.92 20.75 -13.28
C SER A 105 3.26 19.84 -12.23
N CYS A 106 2.06 19.33 -12.51
CA CYS A 106 1.31 18.46 -11.62
C CYS A 106 1.50 16.98 -11.96
N LEU A 107 2.07 16.63 -13.12
CA LEU A 107 2.29 15.24 -13.49
C LEU A 107 3.34 14.59 -12.58
N ASP A 108 3.02 13.42 -12.04
CA ASP A 108 3.87 12.70 -11.09
C ASP A 108 3.65 11.19 -11.24
N ASP A 109 3.74 10.70 -12.49
CA ASP A 109 3.49 9.30 -12.84
C ASP A 109 4.45 8.32 -12.16
N GLU A 110 5.69 8.75 -11.95
CA GLU A 110 6.74 7.97 -11.26
C GLU A 110 6.39 7.68 -9.79
N ASN A 111 5.56 8.51 -9.17
CA ASN A 111 5.15 8.38 -7.77
C ASN A 111 3.62 8.25 -7.63
N ALA A 112 2.95 7.76 -8.67
CA ALA A 112 1.50 7.64 -8.74
C ALA A 112 0.94 6.73 -7.64
N PHE A 113 1.68 5.67 -7.28
CA PHE A 113 1.30 4.68 -6.28
C PHE A 113 2.12 4.83 -5.02
N ARG A 114 1.44 5.12 -3.91
CA ARG A 114 2.08 5.47 -2.64
C ARG A 114 1.67 4.49 -1.54
N PHE A 115 2.65 3.80 -0.99
CA PHE A 115 2.48 2.84 0.09
C PHE A 115 3.11 3.38 1.36
N TYR A 116 2.43 3.20 2.49
CA TYR A 116 2.85 3.74 3.77
C TYR A 116 2.85 2.65 4.84
N LEU A 117 3.90 2.60 5.64
CA LEU A 117 3.92 1.83 6.88
C LEU A 117 3.44 2.71 8.02
N ILE A 118 2.39 2.30 8.71
CA ILE A 118 1.83 3.00 9.86
C ILE A 118 2.10 2.20 11.14
N ARG A 119 2.55 2.86 12.20
CA ARG A 119 2.53 2.33 13.58
C ARG A 119 1.51 3.07 14.43
N GLU A 120 0.71 2.30 15.15
CA GLU A 120 -0.16 2.81 16.19
C GLU A 120 0.59 2.86 17.52
N GLN A 121 0.63 4.03 18.12
CA GLN A 121 1.21 4.26 19.43
C GLN A 121 0.12 4.61 20.42
N THR A 122 0.15 4.01 21.60
CA THR A 122 -0.67 4.49 22.72
C THR A 122 -0.01 5.74 23.29
N ARG A 123 -0.72 6.85 23.22
CA ARG A 123 -0.41 8.09 23.93
C ARG A 123 -1.31 8.21 25.15
N TYR A 124 -0.90 9.03 26.10
CA TYR A 124 -1.66 9.28 27.31
C TYR A 124 -1.84 10.78 27.50
N ARG A 125 -3.02 11.16 27.95
CA ARG A 125 -3.37 12.53 28.32
C ARG A 125 -3.78 12.53 29.79
N GLN A 126 -3.24 13.47 30.56
CA GLN A 126 -3.59 13.65 31.96
C GLN A 126 -4.41 14.93 32.13
N ARG A 127 -5.57 14.84 32.78
CA ARG A 127 -6.41 15.98 33.18
C ARG A 127 -7.07 15.66 34.53
N ASN A 128 -7.03 16.60 35.48
CA ASN A 128 -7.59 16.42 36.82
C ASN A 128 -7.16 15.08 37.46
N TYR A 129 -5.87 14.73 37.36
CA TYR A 129 -5.29 13.47 37.84
C TYR A 129 -5.83 12.18 37.18
N VAL A 130 -6.72 12.28 36.18
CA VAL A 130 -7.18 11.15 35.38
C VAL A 130 -6.30 11.00 34.14
N LYS A 131 -5.73 9.81 33.97
CA LYS A 131 -4.93 9.43 32.80
C LYS A 131 -5.80 8.69 31.79
N THR A 132 -6.01 9.28 30.62
CA THR A 132 -6.76 8.67 29.51
C THR A 132 -5.81 8.28 28.39
N SER A 133 -5.88 7.04 27.93
CA SER A 133 -5.12 6.58 26.77
C SER A 133 -5.83 6.94 25.47
N TYR A 134 -5.06 7.16 24.41
CA TYR A 134 -5.57 7.32 23.04
C TYR A 134 -4.55 6.76 22.05
N LYS A 135 -5.01 6.40 20.85
CA LYS A 135 -4.14 5.85 19.79
C LYS A 135 -3.78 6.95 18.81
N VAL A 136 -2.52 6.98 18.40
CA VAL A 136 -2.03 7.86 17.34
C VAL A 136 -1.31 7.01 16.30
N SER A 137 -1.70 7.19 15.05
CA SER A 137 -1.07 6.56 13.89
C SER A 137 0.06 7.44 13.38
N GLN A 138 1.25 6.87 13.25
CA GLN A 138 2.42 7.55 12.70
C GLN A 138 2.97 6.78 11.50
N THR A 139 3.24 7.49 10.41
CA THR A 139 3.96 6.94 9.26
C THR A 139 5.42 6.72 9.62
N VAL A 140 5.90 5.49 9.49
CA VAL A 140 7.29 5.10 9.80
C VAL A 140 8.09 4.69 8.58
N GLY A 141 7.45 4.59 7.42
CA GLY A 141 8.09 4.28 6.15
C GLY A 141 7.15 4.57 5.00
N GLN A 142 7.71 4.85 3.83
CA GLN A 142 6.96 5.04 2.60
C GLN A 142 7.70 4.43 1.42
N PHE A 143 6.94 4.06 0.40
CA PHE A 143 7.44 3.63 -0.89
C PHE A 143 6.55 4.19 -1.98
N LEU A 144 7.18 4.82 -2.97
CA LEU A 144 6.52 5.47 -4.08
C LEU A 144 6.98 4.76 -5.36
N CYS A 145 6.06 4.52 -6.27
CA CYS A 145 6.36 3.84 -7.52
C CYS A 145 5.36 4.18 -8.62
N ASP A 146 5.76 3.83 -9.85
CA ASP A 146 4.92 3.89 -11.04
C ASP A 146 4.08 2.62 -11.18
N TYR A 147 3.21 2.61 -12.21
CA TYR A 147 2.40 1.43 -12.51
C TYR A 147 3.26 0.24 -12.97
N THR A 148 4.29 0.49 -13.77
CA THR A 148 5.17 -0.51 -14.35
C THR A 148 5.85 -1.36 -13.29
N TYR A 149 6.31 -0.74 -12.20
CA TYR A 149 6.88 -1.44 -11.06
C TYR A 149 5.91 -2.48 -10.49
N LEU A 150 4.65 -2.07 -10.25
CA LEU A 150 3.64 -2.95 -9.65
C LEU A 150 3.22 -4.06 -10.60
N GLU A 151 3.09 -3.77 -11.89
CA GLU A 151 2.79 -4.79 -12.91
C GLU A 151 3.91 -5.83 -13.02
N ASN A 152 5.17 -5.39 -13.10
CA ASN A 152 6.33 -6.27 -13.14
C ASN A 152 6.42 -7.13 -11.87
N ARG A 153 6.16 -6.52 -10.71
CA ARG A 153 6.17 -7.22 -9.42
C ARG A 153 5.04 -8.24 -9.32
N ASN A 154 3.83 -7.89 -9.77
CA ASN A 154 2.70 -8.82 -9.81
C ASN A 154 2.98 -10.02 -10.71
N ARG A 155 3.55 -9.80 -11.90
CA ARG A 155 3.97 -10.87 -12.81
C ARG A 155 4.98 -11.82 -12.20
N GLN A 156 5.95 -11.31 -11.42
CA GLN A 156 6.89 -12.16 -10.67
C GLN A 156 6.17 -13.02 -9.62
N LEU A 157 5.15 -12.47 -8.96
CA LEU A 157 4.33 -13.21 -7.99
C LEU A 157 3.42 -14.26 -8.68
N GLU A 158 2.87 -13.94 -9.85
CA GLU A 158 2.11 -14.88 -10.69
C GLU A 158 2.95 -16.10 -11.07
N HIS A 159 4.23 -15.91 -11.42
CA HIS A 159 5.16 -17.01 -11.72
C HIS A 159 5.37 -17.99 -10.55
N ILE A 160 5.10 -17.55 -9.31
CA ILE A 160 5.16 -18.39 -8.11
C ILE A 160 3.76 -18.65 -7.53
N ASN A 161 2.72 -18.50 -8.36
CA ASN A 161 1.31 -18.72 -8.04
C ASN A 161 0.82 -17.95 -6.80
N HIS A 162 1.40 -16.77 -6.52
CA HIS A 162 1.10 -15.96 -5.34
C HIS A 162 1.23 -16.69 -4.00
N GLU A 163 2.02 -17.77 -3.92
CA GLU A 163 2.10 -18.60 -2.72
C GLU A 163 2.87 -17.96 -1.57
N CYS A 164 3.79 -17.05 -1.87
CA CYS A 164 4.60 -16.35 -0.88
C CYS A 164 5.13 -15.02 -1.41
N THR A 165 5.88 -14.29 -0.59
CA THR A 165 6.56 -13.06 -1.02
C THR A 165 7.82 -13.38 -1.83
N LEU A 166 8.24 -12.47 -2.71
CA LEU A 166 9.45 -12.67 -3.53
C LEU A 166 10.70 -12.80 -2.65
N ARG A 167 10.74 -12.03 -1.57
CA ARG A 167 11.81 -12.12 -0.57
C ARG A 167 11.93 -13.52 0.03
N ASP A 168 10.80 -14.16 0.29
CA ASP A 168 10.75 -15.50 0.87
C ASP A 168 11.13 -16.57 -0.17
N TYR A 169 10.63 -16.40 -1.40
CA TYR A 169 10.94 -17.28 -2.53
C TYR A 169 12.45 -17.31 -2.86
N HIS A 170 13.11 -16.15 -2.84
CA HIS A 170 14.53 -16.02 -3.16
C HIS A 170 15.46 -16.18 -1.95
N CYS A 171 14.93 -16.40 -0.75
CA CYS A 171 15.75 -16.62 0.44
C CYS A 171 16.63 -17.87 0.29
N GLN A 172 17.91 -17.78 0.67
CA GLN A 172 18.82 -18.93 0.61
C GLN A 172 18.46 -19.99 1.67
N ASN A 173 18.12 -19.56 2.88
CA ASN A 173 17.80 -20.46 3.99
C ASN A 173 16.30 -20.82 4.00
N GLN A 174 15.89 -21.62 3.02
CA GLN A 174 14.50 -22.07 2.87
C GLN A 174 14.01 -22.83 4.09
N ARG A 175 14.86 -23.63 4.76
CA ARG A 175 14.45 -24.39 5.96
C ARG A 175 14.04 -23.48 7.12
N LYS A 176 14.71 -22.34 7.32
CA LYS A 176 14.34 -21.35 8.35
C LYS A 176 12.98 -20.70 8.11
N ARG A 177 12.43 -20.80 6.89
CA ARG A 177 11.11 -20.29 6.54
C ARG A 177 9.96 -21.18 7.00
N MET A 178 10.24 -22.41 7.44
CA MET A 178 9.23 -23.33 7.93
C MET A 178 8.73 -22.88 9.31
N THR A 179 7.65 -22.09 9.34
CA THR A 179 7.01 -21.62 10.58
C THR A 179 6.07 -22.68 11.17
N ARG A 180 5.69 -22.53 12.44
CA ARG A 180 4.71 -23.42 13.08
C ARG A 180 3.35 -23.32 12.40
N GLU A 181 2.97 -22.12 11.99
CA GLU A 181 1.72 -21.82 11.29
C GLU A 181 1.69 -22.51 9.93
N LEU A 182 2.77 -22.40 9.14
CA LEU A 182 2.87 -23.08 7.85
C LEU A 182 2.81 -24.60 8.03
N ARG A 183 3.54 -25.16 9.01
CA ARG A 183 3.45 -26.60 9.32
C ARG A 183 2.02 -27.02 9.60
N LYS A 184 1.32 -26.26 10.44
CA LYS A 184 -0.09 -26.52 10.79
C LYS A 184 -0.99 -26.44 9.57
N GLU A 185 -0.79 -25.45 8.69
CA GLU A 185 -1.55 -25.33 7.45
C GLU A 185 -1.39 -26.56 6.55
N ILE A 186 -0.15 -27.05 6.37
CA ILE A 186 0.10 -28.25 5.57
C ILE A 186 -0.51 -29.50 6.23
N MET A 187 -0.40 -29.64 7.57
CA MET A 187 -1.04 -30.74 8.29
C MET A 187 -2.56 -30.76 8.07
N ILE A 188 -3.22 -29.60 8.17
CA ILE A 188 -4.66 -29.47 7.96
C ILE A 188 -5.02 -29.76 6.50
N ARG A 189 -4.28 -29.20 5.53
CA ARG A 189 -4.50 -29.42 4.10
C ARG A 189 -4.46 -30.91 3.75
N ASP A 190 -3.46 -31.61 4.28
CA ASP A 190 -3.22 -33.03 4.01
C ASP A 190 -4.03 -33.95 4.93
N ASN A 191 -4.95 -33.40 5.72
CA ASN A 191 -5.74 -34.12 6.72
C ASN A 191 -4.88 -35.06 7.57
N TYR A 192 -3.73 -34.57 8.05
CA TYR A 192 -2.78 -35.31 8.89
C TYR A 192 -2.34 -36.67 8.29
N THR A 193 -2.41 -36.82 6.96
CA THR A 193 -2.21 -38.09 6.27
C THR A 193 -0.92 -38.05 5.46
N CYS A 194 -0.12 -39.11 5.58
CA CYS A 194 1.09 -39.29 4.77
C CYS A 194 0.74 -39.34 3.28
N GLN A 195 1.24 -38.37 2.52
CA GLN A 195 0.99 -38.24 1.08
C GLN A 195 1.64 -39.33 0.23
N GLN A 196 2.57 -40.11 0.80
CA GLN A 196 3.23 -41.21 0.11
C GLN A 196 2.58 -42.58 0.35
N CYS A 197 2.06 -42.85 1.56
CA CYS A 197 1.57 -44.18 1.92
C CYS A 197 0.16 -44.21 2.51
N GLY A 198 -0.52 -43.06 2.62
CA GLY A 198 -1.88 -42.97 3.15
C GLY A 198 -2.02 -43.17 4.66
N LYS A 199 -0.92 -43.24 5.42
CA LYS A 199 -0.99 -43.39 6.89
C LYS A 199 -1.56 -42.13 7.54
N TYR A 200 -2.71 -42.23 8.20
CA TYR A 200 -3.33 -41.17 9.00
C TYR A 200 -2.66 -41.03 10.38
N MET A 201 -2.34 -39.80 10.81
CA MET A 201 -1.57 -39.49 12.03
C MET A 201 -2.12 -38.23 12.74
N PRO A 202 -3.36 -38.26 13.26
CA PRO A 202 -4.05 -37.09 13.84
C PRO A 202 -3.42 -36.60 15.15
N ASP A 203 -2.69 -37.47 15.85
CA ASP A 203 -1.95 -37.17 17.07
C ASP A 203 -0.57 -36.53 16.79
N GLU A 204 -0.24 -36.30 15.51
CA GLU A 204 1.03 -35.76 15.02
C GLU A 204 2.26 -36.65 15.31
N VAL A 205 2.07 -37.84 15.90
CA VAL A 205 3.17 -38.73 16.31
C VAL A 205 3.82 -39.37 15.08
N GLY A 206 5.08 -39.00 14.83
CA GLY A 206 5.82 -39.44 13.65
C GLY A 206 5.40 -38.77 12.35
N LEU A 207 4.67 -37.65 12.43
CA LEU A 207 4.30 -36.80 11.30
C LEU A 207 5.42 -35.79 11.01
N HIS A 208 5.87 -35.75 9.76
CA HIS A 208 6.86 -34.79 9.27
C HIS A 208 6.29 -33.96 8.14
N ILE A 209 6.63 -32.66 8.10
CA ILE A 209 6.42 -31.82 6.93
C ILE A 209 7.73 -31.80 6.16
N ASP A 210 7.72 -32.39 4.96
CA ASP A 210 8.89 -32.47 4.09
C ASP A 210 8.64 -31.74 2.77
N HIS A 211 9.74 -31.36 2.12
CA HIS A 211 9.69 -30.76 0.79
C HIS A 211 9.58 -31.83 -0.29
N ILE A 212 8.63 -31.70 -1.22
CA ILE A 212 8.50 -32.58 -2.39
C ILE A 212 9.81 -32.56 -3.17
N THR A 213 10.19 -31.39 -3.68
CA THR A 213 11.56 -31.14 -4.17
C THR A 213 12.43 -30.73 -2.99
N PRO A 214 13.48 -31.49 -2.61
CA PRO A 214 14.35 -31.14 -1.50
C PRO A 214 15.00 -29.75 -1.67
N VAL A 215 15.21 -29.03 -0.56
CA VAL A 215 15.91 -27.74 -0.56
C VAL A 215 17.30 -27.83 -1.20
N SER A 216 18.01 -28.94 -1.02
CA SER A 216 19.32 -29.19 -1.65
C SER A 216 19.28 -29.27 -3.18
N LYS A 217 18.09 -29.44 -3.75
CA LYS A 217 17.84 -29.47 -5.21
C LYS A 217 17.09 -28.21 -5.68
N GLY A 218 17.10 -27.15 -4.88
CA GLY A 218 16.44 -25.87 -5.22
C GLY A 218 14.98 -25.76 -4.77
N GLY A 219 14.45 -26.75 -4.07
CA GLY A 219 13.10 -26.73 -3.52
C GLY A 219 12.83 -25.56 -2.59
N LYS A 220 11.63 -24.99 -2.70
CA LYS A 220 11.19 -23.82 -1.94
C LYS A 220 10.26 -24.21 -0.80
N THR A 221 10.28 -23.46 0.29
CA THR A 221 9.34 -23.61 1.40
C THR A 221 8.06 -22.85 1.08
N ILE A 222 7.31 -23.37 0.11
CA ILE A 222 6.03 -22.87 -0.38
C ILE A 222 5.01 -23.99 -0.32
N ARG A 223 3.73 -23.65 -0.20
CA ARG A 223 2.65 -24.61 0.04
C ARG A 223 2.64 -25.75 -0.99
N SER A 224 2.74 -25.44 -2.28
CA SER A 224 2.79 -26.44 -3.36
C SER A 224 3.94 -27.43 -3.27
N ASN A 225 5.07 -27.06 -2.66
CA ASN A 225 6.26 -27.91 -2.55
C ASN A 225 6.38 -28.59 -1.17
N LEU A 226 5.38 -28.48 -0.30
CA LEU A 226 5.36 -29.13 1.01
C LEU A 226 4.33 -30.26 1.06
N GLN A 227 4.61 -31.30 1.84
CA GLN A 227 3.74 -32.45 2.04
C GLN A 227 3.91 -33.06 3.44
N VAL A 228 2.86 -33.72 3.94
CA VAL A 228 2.94 -34.58 5.12
C VAL A 228 3.53 -35.94 4.76
N LEU A 229 4.53 -36.40 5.53
CA LEU A 229 5.10 -37.76 5.47
C LEU A 229 5.15 -38.41 6.86
N CYS A 230 4.96 -39.73 6.93
CA CYS A 230 5.25 -40.49 8.15
C CYS A 230 6.75 -40.72 8.32
N SER A 231 7.24 -40.96 9.55
CA SER A 231 8.66 -41.20 9.83
C SER A 231 9.32 -42.23 8.90
N LYS A 232 8.60 -43.30 8.54
CA LYS A 232 9.10 -44.35 7.62
C LYS A 232 9.28 -43.83 6.19
N CYS A 233 8.32 -43.08 5.68
CA CYS A 233 8.38 -42.51 4.33
C CYS A 233 9.40 -41.38 4.24
N ASN A 234 9.38 -40.47 5.22
CA ASN A 234 10.36 -39.38 5.33
C ASN A 234 11.81 -39.91 5.39
N GLY A 235 12.05 -40.93 6.22
CA GLY A 235 13.37 -41.56 6.33
C GLY A 235 13.83 -42.26 5.04
N ARG A 236 12.91 -42.87 4.28
CA ARG A 236 13.21 -43.48 2.98
C ARG A 236 13.52 -42.44 1.90
N LYS A 237 12.79 -41.31 1.90
CA LYS A 237 12.96 -40.22 0.93
C LYS A 237 14.27 -39.49 1.14
N SER A 238 14.59 -39.04 2.36
CA SER A 238 15.80 -38.27 2.65
C SER A 238 15.95 -37.07 1.68
N ASN A 239 17.06 -36.96 0.93
CA ASN A 239 17.29 -35.93 -0.08
C ASN A 239 16.92 -36.36 -1.52
N LYS A 240 16.17 -37.45 -1.68
CA LYS A 240 15.66 -37.93 -2.96
C LYS A 240 14.38 -37.19 -3.34
N ILE A 241 14.07 -37.24 -4.63
CA ILE A 241 12.77 -36.81 -5.17
C ILE A 241 11.86 -38.03 -5.05
#